data_AF-A0A949BJ96-F1
#
_entry.id   AF-A0A949BJ96-F1
#
_cell.length_a   1.000
_cell.length_b   1.000
_cell.length_c   1.000
_cell.angle_alpha   90.00
_cell.angle_beta   90.00
_cell.angle_gamma   90.00
#
_symmetry.space_group_name_H-M   'P 1'
#
loop_
_entity.id
_entity.type
_entity.pdbx_description
1 polymer ?
#
loop_
_entity_poly.entity_id
_entity_poly.type
_entity_poly.pdbx_seq_one_letter_code
_entity_poly.pdbx_strand_id
1 'polypeptide(L)'
;QNKDDAERLDWFKRTRSWHKVDEKVIEAVIKKFNGNPLLELFVLFSGENDLIKKYIKLNNSDFSDDLICSRIAVILYYIGSSSLKEFIGLMGNLENNQKKCETHYKRIMDSLELAIILDKNQVGAYMNLAIVKGMLGKYEDGLSYAKQGLAIVSQILDDDVPFYLSDIREIKTGKKDLEQIKERLSSLIGEYEMKID
;
A
#
# COMPACT_ATOMS: atom_id res chain seq x y z
N GLN A 1 -23.84 -5.43 5.14
CA GLN A 1 -23.21 -5.29 3.81
C GLN A 1 -23.92 -4.16 3.10
N ASN A 2 -23.21 -3.07 2.83
CA ASN A 2 -23.73 -1.92 2.06
C ASN A 2 -23.71 -2.31 0.57
N LYS A 3 -24.90 -2.34 -0.05
CA LYS A 3 -25.18 -2.96 -1.34
C LYS A 3 -24.78 -2.07 -2.52
N ASP A 4 -24.82 -0.76 -2.34
CA ASP A 4 -24.44 0.23 -3.36
C ASP A 4 -23.56 1.36 -2.80
N ASP A 5 -23.07 2.22 -3.70
CA ASP A 5 -22.17 3.31 -3.35
C ASP A 5 -22.83 4.41 -2.51
N ALA A 6 -24.14 4.60 -2.65
CA ALA A 6 -24.88 5.57 -1.84
C ALA A 6 -25.01 5.11 -0.38
N GLU A 7 -25.30 3.83 -0.16
CA GLU A 7 -25.28 3.21 1.17
C GLU A 7 -23.88 3.25 1.80
N ARG A 8 -22.83 3.03 1.00
CA ARG A 8 -21.43 3.15 1.47
C ARG A 8 -21.12 4.58 1.88
N LEU A 9 -21.50 5.57 1.07
CA LEU A 9 -21.28 6.98 1.37
C LEU A 9 -22.00 7.42 2.65
N ASP A 10 -23.26 7.02 2.83
CA ASP A 10 -24.02 7.27 4.06
C ASP A 10 -23.37 6.59 5.28
N TRP A 11 -22.90 5.35 5.13
CA TRP A 11 -22.16 4.65 6.17
C TRP A 11 -20.85 5.36 6.58
N PHE A 12 -20.08 5.88 5.61
CA PHE A 12 -18.90 6.71 5.89
C PHE A 12 -19.28 7.95 6.71
N LYS A 13 -20.35 8.66 6.33
CA LYS A 13 -20.81 9.86 7.05
C LYS A 13 -21.23 9.56 8.49
N ARG A 14 -21.76 8.37 8.77
CA ARG A 14 -22.13 7.92 10.13
C ARG A 14 -20.94 7.38 10.94
N THR A 15 -19.85 7.02 10.27
CA THR A 15 -18.66 6.48 10.94
C THR A 15 -17.89 7.61 11.64
N ARG A 16 -17.46 7.36 12.88
CA ARG A 16 -16.86 8.38 13.75
C ARG A 16 -15.70 9.10 13.03
N SER A 17 -15.74 10.43 13.06
CA SER A 17 -14.76 11.35 12.44
C SER A 17 -14.72 11.38 10.91
N TRP A 18 -15.28 10.41 10.20
CA TRP A 18 -15.31 10.39 8.73
C TRP A 18 -16.24 11.46 8.13
N HIS A 19 -17.27 11.91 8.86
CA HIS A 19 -18.09 13.08 8.50
C HIS A 19 -17.30 14.39 8.31
N LYS A 20 -16.02 14.44 8.72
CA LYS A 20 -15.14 15.60 8.54
C LYS A 20 -14.31 15.53 7.27
N VAL A 21 -14.22 14.36 6.65
CA VAL A 21 -13.49 14.15 5.39
C VAL A 21 -14.36 14.68 4.26
N ASP A 22 -13.73 15.35 3.30
CA ASP A 22 -14.42 15.87 2.13
C ASP A 22 -15.12 14.73 1.37
N GLU A 23 -16.35 14.99 0.92
CA GLU A 23 -17.19 14.01 0.22
C GLU A 23 -16.49 13.47 -1.03
N LYS A 24 -15.77 14.33 -1.78
CA LYS A 24 -15.01 13.93 -2.97
C LYS A 24 -13.93 12.91 -2.63
N VAL A 25 -13.29 13.04 -1.47
CA VAL A 25 -12.27 12.07 -1.02
C VAL A 25 -12.91 10.73 -0.70
N ILE A 26 -14.08 10.73 -0.05
CA ILE A 26 -14.82 9.51 0.28
C ILE A 26 -15.29 8.81 -0.99
N GLU A 27 -15.87 9.55 -1.94
CA GLU A 27 -16.33 9.03 -3.23
C GLU A 27 -15.18 8.43 -4.04
N ALA A 28 -14.04 9.12 -4.12
CA ALA A 28 -12.85 8.59 -4.80
C ALA A 28 -12.42 7.23 -4.22
N VAL A 29 -12.41 7.09 -2.89
CA VAL A 29 -12.10 5.83 -2.21
C VAL A 29 -13.16 4.76 -2.53
N ILE A 30 -14.45 5.06 -2.37
CA ILE A 30 -15.54 4.09 -2.64
C ILE A 30 -15.44 3.56 -4.06
N LYS A 31 -15.27 4.47 -5.03
CA LYS A 31 -15.10 4.13 -6.45
C LYS A 31 -13.89 3.25 -6.70
N LYS A 32 -12.76 3.52 -6.02
CA LYS A 32 -11.54 2.72 -6.19
C LYS A 32 -11.67 1.31 -5.62
N PHE A 33 -12.39 1.14 -4.51
CA PHE A 33 -12.68 -0.18 -3.95
C PHE A 33 -13.73 -0.93 -4.78
N ASN A 34 -14.68 -0.25 -5.44
CA ASN A 34 -15.64 -0.86 -6.37
C ASN A 34 -16.32 -2.13 -5.81
N GLY A 35 -16.83 -2.05 -4.58
CA GLY A 35 -17.46 -3.18 -3.89
C GLY A 35 -16.52 -4.22 -3.28
N ASN A 36 -15.20 -4.00 -3.33
CA ASN A 36 -14.22 -4.83 -2.64
C ASN A 36 -14.48 -4.82 -1.11
N PRO A 37 -14.57 -5.99 -0.45
CA PRO A 37 -14.86 -6.08 0.99
C PRO A 37 -13.81 -5.40 1.87
N LEU A 38 -12.60 -5.16 1.35
CA LEU A 38 -11.54 -4.46 2.06
C LEU A 38 -11.83 -2.96 2.27
N LEU A 39 -12.91 -2.42 1.71
CA LEU A 39 -13.36 -1.06 2.02
C LEU A 39 -13.70 -0.90 3.51
N GLU A 40 -14.30 -1.92 4.12
CA GLU A 40 -14.61 -1.89 5.56
C GLU A 40 -13.34 -1.91 6.40
N LEU A 41 -12.36 -2.75 6.00
CA LEU A 41 -11.04 -2.77 6.60
C LEU A 41 -10.33 -1.42 6.49
N PHE A 42 -10.39 -0.76 5.34
CA PHE A 42 -9.84 0.58 5.15
C PHE A 42 -10.37 1.57 6.17
N VAL A 43 -11.70 1.64 6.33
CA VAL A 43 -12.34 2.59 7.26
C VAL A 43 -11.94 2.34 8.71
N LEU A 44 -11.96 1.06 9.13
CA LEU A 44 -11.56 0.67 10.49
C LEU A 44 -10.07 0.96 10.73
N PHE A 45 -9.21 0.50 9.82
CA PHE A 45 -7.77 0.71 9.89
C PHE A 45 -7.43 2.21 9.97
N SER A 46 -8.04 3.04 9.12
CA SER A 46 -7.81 4.48 9.12
C SER A 46 -8.26 5.17 10.42
N GLY A 47 -9.32 4.66 11.06
CA GLY A 47 -9.76 5.11 12.38
C GLY A 47 -8.77 4.74 13.48
N GLU A 48 -8.36 3.47 13.54
CA GLU A 48 -7.41 2.94 14.53
C GLU A 48 -6.02 3.60 14.44
N ASN A 49 -5.68 4.12 13.26
CA ASN A 49 -4.37 4.73 12.96
C ASN A 49 -4.37 6.26 12.91
N ASP A 50 -5.46 6.91 13.33
CA ASP A 50 -5.61 8.39 13.31
C ASP A 50 -5.34 9.01 11.92
N LEU A 51 -5.66 8.29 10.84
CA LEU A 51 -5.38 8.72 9.47
C LEU A 51 -6.42 9.70 8.94
N ILE A 52 -7.60 9.72 9.54
CA ILE A 52 -8.71 10.61 9.14
C ILE A 52 -8.23 12.07 9.12
N LYS A 53 -7.41 12.50 10.09
CA LYS A 53 -6.84 13.86 10.12
C LYS A 53 -5.94 14.17 8.92
N LYS A 54 -5.27 13.16 8.35
CA LYS A 54 -4.46 13.31 7.14
C LYS A 54 -5.37 13.44 5.91
N TYR A 55 -6.47 12.70 5.86
CA TYR A 55 -7.42 12.74 4.74
C TYR A 55 -8.22 14.04 4.67
N ILE A 56 -8.56 14.64 5.81
CA ILE A 56 -9.20 15.97 5.86
C ILE A 56 -8.35 17.02 5.12
N LYS A 57 -7.01 16.90 5.17
CA LYS A 57 -6.09 17.81 4.50
C LYS A 57 -5.97 17.57 2.98
N LEU A 58 -6.63 16.54 2.46
CA LEU A 58 -6.68 16.25 1.03
C LEU A 58 -7.82 17.01 0.32
N ASN A 59 -8.57 17.85 1.03
CA ASN A 59 -9.61 18.70 0.45
C ASN A 59 -8.98 19.75 -0.48
N ASN A 60 -8.84 19.39 -1.75
CA ASN A 60 -8.51 20.30 -2.83
C ASN A 60 -9.40 19.93 -4.03
N SER A 61 -10.23 20.88 -4.45
CA SER A 61 -11.20 20.72 -5.54
C SER A 61 -10.57 20.26 -6.85
N ASP A 62 -9.27 20.50 -7.03
CA ASP A 62 -8.58 20.31 -8.31
C ASP A 62 -7.94 18.92 -8.45
N PHE A 63 -7.89 18.12 -7.38
CA PHE A 63 -7.33 16.78 -7.47
C PHE A 63 -8.30 15.80 -8.15
N SER A 64 -7.79 15.00 -9.08
CA SER A 64 -8.51 13.85 -9.63
C SER A 64 -8.67 12.74 -8.60
N ASP A 65 -9.65 11.86 -8.80
CA ASP A 65 -9.87 10.68 -7.96
C ASP A 65 -8.58 9.84 -7.81
N ASP A 66 -7.86 9.65 -8.91
CA ASP A 66 -6.61 8.88 -8.91
C ASP A 66 -5.53 9.57 -8.08
N LEU A 67 -5.37 10.90 -8.18
CA LEU A 67 -4.38 11.62 -7.37
C LEU A 67 -4.73 11.58 -5.88
N ILE A 68 -6.02 11.64 -5.53
CA ILE A 68 -6.50 11.47 -4.15
C ILE A 68 -6.10 10.06 -3.66
N CYS A 69 -6.42 9.03 -4.43
CA CYS A 69 -6.12 7.64 -4.07
C CYS A 69 -4.62 7.40 -3.95
N SER A 70 -3.80 7.89 -4.88
CA SER A 70 -2.34 7.80 -4.81
C SER A 70 -1.77 8.46 -3.56
N ARG A 71 -2.29 9.64 -3.15
CA ARG A 71 -1.86 10.29 -1.90
C ARG A 71 -2.21 9.46 -0.66
N ILE A 72 -3.38 8.84 -0.64
CA ILE A 72 -3.79 7.94 0.45
C ILE A 72 -2.92 6.67 0.45
N ALA A 73 -2.68 6.08 -0.72
CA ALA A 73 -1.83 4.90 -0.90
C ALA A 73 -0.41 5.16 -0.38
N VAL A 74 0.17 6.34 -0.66
CA VAL A 74 1.47 6.74 -0.11
C VAL A 74 1.46 6.82 1.41
N ILE A 75 0.40 7.37 2.04
CA ILE A 75 0.27 7.40 3.50
C ILE A 75 0.27 5.98 4.07
N LEU A 76 -0.50 5.08 3.47
CA LEU A 76 -0.60 3.68 3.90
C LEU A 76 0.73 2.94 3.69
N TYR A 77 1.38 3.14 2.55
CA TYR A 77 2.71 2.59 2.26
C TYR A 77 3.73 2.97 3.33
N TYR A 78 3.76 4.25 3.77
CA TYR A 78 4.68 4.67 4.84
C TYR A 78 4.39 3.99 6.18
N ILE A 79 3.12 3.74 6.51
CA ILE A 79 2.74 3.02 7.73
C ILE A 79 3.22 1.56 7.67
N GLY A 80 3.00 0.89 6.53
CA GLY A 80 3.44 -0.48 6.32
C GLY A 80 4.96 -0.60 6.32
N SER A 81 5.65 0.28 5.60
CA SER A 81 7.12 0.33 5.55
C SER A 81 7.74 0.60 6.94
N SER A 82 7.17 1.54 7.70
CA SER A 82 7.60 1.78 9.09
C SER A 82 7.38 0.54 9.96
N SER A 83 6.20 -0.07 9.85
CA SER A 83 5.87 -1.28 10.62
C SER A 83 6.76 -2.47 10.24
N LEU A 84 7.19 -2.58 8.98
CA LEU A 84 8.14 -3.59 8.52
C LEU A 84 9.52 -3.42 9.16
N LYS A 85 10.02 -2.18 9.28
CA LYS A 85 11.29 -1.91 9.96
C LYS A 85 11.26 -2.37 11.42
N GLU A 86 10.19 -2.03 12.13
CA GLU A 86 9.98 -2.46 13.51
C GLU A 86 9.85 -3.99 13.61
N PHE A 87 9.08 -4.61 12.69
CA PHE A 87 8.93 -6.06 12.63
C PHE A 87 10.28 -6.76 12.45
N ILE A 88 11.12 -6.30 11.51
CA ILE A 88 12.47 -6.84 11.29
C ILE A 88 13.32 -6.74 12.56
N GLY A 89 13.29 -5.60 13.26
CA GLY A 89 14.04 -5.42 14.52
C GLY A 89 13.58 -6.38 15.63
N LEU A 90 12.28 -6.67 15.72
CA LEU A 90 11.71 -7.53 16.75
C LEU A 90 11.95 -9.03 16.49
N MET A 91 12.05 -9.44 15.23
CA MET A 91 12.22 -10.84 14.82
C MET A 91 13.49 -11.49 15.39
N GLY A 92 14.53 -10.71 15.73
CA GLY A 92 15.74 -11.22 16.36
C GLY A 92 15.55 -11.82 17.76
N ASN A 93 14.41 -11.56 18.41
CA ASN A 93 14.03 -12.16 19.69
C ASN A 93 12.51 -12.40 19.71
N LEU A 94 12.06 -13.31 18.84
CA LEU A 94 10.64 -13.57 18.60
C LEU A 94 9.89 -14.03 19.86
N GLU A 95 10.51 -14.88 20.69
CA GLU A 95 9.88 -15.41 21.92
C GLU A 95 9.42 -14.29 22.87
N ASN A 96 10.26 -13.26 23.05
CA ASN A 96 9.93 -12.13 23.92
C ASN A 96 9.09 -11.05 23.24
N ASN A 97 8.96 -11.09 21.91
CA ASN A 97 8.31 -10.04 21.12
C ASN A 97 7.06 -10.50 20.36
N GLN A 98 6.60 -11.75 20.55
CA GLN A 98 5.54 -12.36 19.75
C GLN A 98 4.33 -11.44 19.51
N LYS A 99 3.74 -10.88 20.57
CA LYS A 99 2.57 -9.98 20.46
C LYS A 99 2.86 -8.71 19.65
N LYS A 100 4.07 -8.16 19.78
CA LYS A 100 4.49 -6.98 19.01
C LYS A 100 4.70 -7.36 17.54
N CYS A 101 5.35 -8.49 17.27
CA CYS A 101 5.51 -9.03 15.92
C CYS A 101 4.15 -9.25 15.23
N GLU A 102 3.19 -9.87 15.91
CA GLU A 102 1.82 -10.06 15.40
C GLU A 102 1.14 -8.71 15.08
N THR A 103 1.31 -7.72 15.97
CA THR A 103 0.76 -6.38 15.78
C THR A 103 1.36 -5.69 14.55
N HIS A 104 2.69 -5.70 14.41
CA HIS A 104 3.36 -5.10 13.26
C HIS A 104 3.06 -5.87 11.97
N TYR A 105 3.03 -7.20 12.01
CA TYR A 105 2.65 -8.02 10.86
C TYR A 105 1.25 -7.67 10.35
N LYS A 106 0.25 -7.61 11.23
CA LYS A 106 -1.12 -7.19 10.85
C LYS A 106 -1.11 -5.81 10.19
N ARG A 107 -0.39 -4.84 10.80
CA ARG A 107 -0.28 -3.48 10.24
C ARG A 107 0.38 -3.45 8.87
N ILE A 108 1.41 -4.28 8.64
CA ILE A 108 2.08 -4.40 7.34
C ILE A 108 1.08 -4.92 6.30
N MET A 109 0.41 -6.03 6.59
CA MET A 109 -0.55 -6.65 5.67
C MET A 109 -1.68 -5.69 5.32
N ASP A 110 -2.39 -5.17 6.34
CA ASP A 110 -3.54 -4.28 6.14
C ASP A 110 -3.13 -3.02 5.36
N SER A 111 -2.06 -2.33 5.77
CA SER A 111 -1.71 -1.06 5.11
C SER A 111 -1.17 -1.24 3.68
N LEU A 112 -0.36 -2.25 3.41
CA LEU A 112 0.24 -2.42 2.10
C LEU A 112 -0.75 -2.98 1.07
N GLU A 113 -1.63 -3.90 1.47
CA GLU A 113 -2.70 -4.38 0.59
C GLU A 113 -3.70 -3.27 0.25
N LEU A 114 -4.09 -2.46 1.25
CA LEU A 114 -4.94 -1.29 1.02
C LEU A 114 -4.25 -0.24 0.13
N ALA A 115 -2.93 -0.05 0.27
CA ALA A 115 -2.17 0.84 -0.60
C ALA A 115 -2.21 0.38 -2.06
N ILE A 116 -2.09 -0.93 -2.31
CA ILE A 116 -2.14 -1.51 -3.66
C ILE A 116 -3.53 -1.34 -4.30
N ILE A 117 -4.61 -1.52 -3.54
CA ILE A 117 -5.98 -1.32 -4.05
C ILE A 117 -6.17 0.13 -4.48
N LEU A 118 -5.72 1.07 -3.64
CA LEU A 118 -5.84 2.50 -3.92
C LEU A 118 -4.91 2.96 -5.04
N ASP A 119 -3.72 2.40 -5.15
CA ASP A 119 -2.79 2.68 -6.22
C ASP A 119 -1.92 1.45 -6.54
N LYS A 120 -2.26 0.77 -7.64
CA LYS A 120 -1.51 -0.40 -8.10
C LYS A 120 -0.06 -0.06 -8.49
N ASN A 121 0.26 1.20 -8.74
CA ASN A 121 1.61 1.65 -9.11
C ASN A 121 2.50 1.85 -7.88
N GLN A 122 1.99 1.60 -6.66
CA GLN A 122 2.76 1.66 -5.43
C GLN A 122 3.70 0.43 -5.29
N VAL A 123 4.68 0.31 -6.19
CA VAL A 123 5.56 -0.87 -6.32
C VAL A 123 6.31 -1.26 -5.05
N GLY A 124 6.64 -0.28 -4.20
CA GLY A 124 7.27 -0.54 -2.91
C GLY A 124 6.38 -1.37 -1.95
N ALA A 125 5.06 -1.31 -2.09
CA ALA A 125 4.14 -2.13 -1.28
C ALA A 125 4.25 -3.62 -1.63
N TYR A 126 4.30 -3.96 -2.93
CA TYR A 126 4.52 -5.35 -3.39
C TYR A 126 5.85 -5.90 -2.88
N MET A 127 6.93 -5.13 -2.98
CA MET A 127 8.25 -5.53 -2.48
C MET A 127 8.23 -5.79 -0.97
N ASN A 128 7.62 -4.90 -0.18
CA ASN A 128 7.54 -5.06 1.27
C ASN A 128 6.66 -6.26 1.67
N LEU A 129 5.57 -6.52 0.95
CA LEU A 129 4.75 -7.72 1.13
C LEU A 129 5.53 -8.99 0.79
N ALA A 130 6.30 -9.00 -0.30
CA ALA A 130 7.16 -10.11 -0.65
C ALA A 130 8.17 -10.41 0.47
N ILE A 131 8.87 -9.38 0.94
CA ILE A 131 9.86 -9.48 2.04
C ILE A 131 9.23 -10.07 3.30
N VAL A 132 8.12 -9.50 3.79
CA VAL A 132 7.52 -9.97 5.06
C VAL A 132 7.02 -11.41 4.95
N LYS A 133 6.52 -11.83 3.78
CA LYS A 133 6.10 -13.22 3.53
C LYS A 133 7.29 -14.18 3.52
N GLY A 134 8.37 -13.82 2.82
CA GLY A 134 9.60 -14.63 2.82
C GLY A 134 10.25 -14.75 4.21
N MET A 135 10.20 -13.69 5.03
CA MET A 135 10.67 -13.74 6.43
C MET A 135 9.90 -14.73 7.30
N LEU A 136 8.64 -15.01 6.95
CA LEU A 136 7.80 -15.99 7.64
C LEU A 136 7.85 -17.39 7.01
N GLY A 137 8.75 -17.62 6.05
CA GLY A 137 8.85 -18.87 5.31
C GLY A 137 7.69 -19.12 4.34
N LYS A 138 6.84 -18.12 4.07
CA LYS A 138 5.73 -18.21 3.10
C LYS A 138 6.24 -17.83 1.72
N TYR A 139 7.14 -18.64 1.18
CA TYR A 139 7.88 -18.31 -0.04
C TYR A 139 6.98 -18.22 -1.27
N GLU A 140 5.94 -19.03 -1.37
CA GLU A 140 4.97 -18.99 -2.48
C GLU A 140 4.18 -17.68 -2.50
N ASP A 141 3.68 -17.24 -1.34
CA ASP A 141 3.02 -15.93 -1.18
C ASP A 141 3.99 -14.80 -1.55
N GLY A 142 5.23 -14.88 -1.04
CA GLY A 142 6.27 -13.90 -1.29
C GLY A 142 6.63 -13.80 -2.78
N LEU A 143 6.73 -14.94 -3.45
CA LEU A 143 7.01 -15.06 -4.88
C LEU A 143 5.89 -14.45 -5.72
N SER A 144 4.63 -14.69 -5.35
CA SER A 144 3.48 -14.09 -6.01
C SER A 144 3.53 -12.56 -5.96
N TYR A 145 3.77 -11.99 -4.78
CA TYR A 145 3.90 -10.54 -4.62
C TYR A 145 5.12 -9.97 -5.38
N ALA A 146 6.25 -10.68 -5.35
CA ALA A 146 7.46 -10.25 -6.05
C ALA A 146 7.24 -10.22 -7.58
N LYS A 147 6.59 -11.24 -8.16
CA LYS A 147 6.25 -11.30 -9.59
C LYS A 147 5.27 -10.20 -9.99
N GLN A 148 4.24 -9.94 -9.18
CA GLN A 148 3.29 -8.84 -9.43
C GLN A 148 3.99 -7.48 -9.41
N GLY A 149 4.80 -7.21 -8.38
CA GLY A 149 5.57 -5.97 -8.28
C GLY A 149 6.53 -5.78 -9.46
N LEU A 150 7.18 -6.87 -9.91
CA LEU A 150 8.12 -6.84 -11.04
C LEU A 150 7.41 -6.50 -12.36
N ALA A 151 6.22 -7.05 -12.58
CA ALA A 151 5.42 -6.73 -13.75
C ALA A 151 5.03 -5.25 -13.78
N ILE A 152 4.55 -4.71 -12.66
CA ILE A 152 4.16 -3.30 -12.55
C ILE A 152 5.35 -2.36 -12.72
N VAL A 153 6.48 -2.59 -12.03
CA VAL A 153 7.65 -1.70 -12.16
C VAL A 153 8.24 -1.74 -13.57
N SER A 154 8.18 -2.90 -14.25
CA SER A 154 8.61 -3.00 -15.65
C SER A 154 7.67 -2.19 -16.54
N GLN A 155 6.36 -2.33 -16.37
CA GLN A 155 5.39 -1.50 -17.10
C GLN A 155 5.65 0.00 -16.91
N ILE A 156 5.87 0.47 -15.67
CA ILE A 156 6.14 1.89 -15.40
C ILE A 156 7.42 2.37 -16.07
N LEU A 157 8.47 1.54 -16.11
CA LEU A 157 9.75 1.88 -16.71
C LEU A 157 9.74 1.78 -18.25
N ASP A 158 8.89 0.91 -18.80
CA ASP A 158 8.72 0.71 -20.24
C ASP A 158 7.72 1.71 -20.85
N ASP A 159 6.79 2.24 -20.04
CA ASP A 159 5.86 3.30 -20.44
C ASP A 159 6.65 4.56 -20.84
N ASP A 160 6.51 4.96 -22.10
CA ASP A 160 7.22 6.06 -22.78
C ASP A 160 6.77 7.46 -22.31
N VAL A 161 6.50 7.62 -21.01
CA VAL A 161 6.14 8.92 -20.43
C VAL A 161 7.42 9.74 -20.24
N PRO A 162 7.55 10.97 -20.79
CA PRO A 162 8.81 11.73 -20.87
C PRO A 162 9.51 12.06 -19.54
N PHE A 163 9.00 11.58 -18.41
CA PHE A 163 9.68 11.61 -17.12
C PHE A 163 11.10 11.04 -17.21
N TYR A 164 11.35 10.04 -18.07
CA TYR A 164 12.70 9.48 -18.27
C TYR A 164 13.70 10.45 -18.94
N LEU A 165 13.23 11.55 -19.55
CA LEU A 165 14.04 12.64 -20.11
C LEU A 165 14.04 13.90 -19.23
N SER A 166 13.34 13.88 -18.09
CA SER A 166 13.21 15.06 -17.25
C SER A 166 14.50 15.33 -16.46
N ASP A 167 14.99 16.56 -16.55
CA ASP A 167 16.13 17.02 -15.73
C ASP A 167 15.76 17.35 -14.28
N ILE A 168 14.48 17.23 -13.93
CA ILE A 168 13.98 17.46 -12.56
C ILE A 168 14.53 16.38 -11.63
N ARG A 169 15.19 16.82 -10.56
CA ARG A 169 15.90 15.96 -9.60
C ARG A 169 14.99 14.90 -8.96
N GLU A 170 13.76 15.28 -8.61
CA GLU A 170 12.77 14.42 -7.99
C GLU A 170 12.38 13.26 -8.90
N ILE A 171 12.23 13.54 -10.20
CA ILE A 171 11.91 12.53 -11.22
C ILE A 171 13.08 11.58 -11.44
N LYS A 172 14.32 12.10 -11.55
CA LYS A 172 15.53 11.27 -11.64
C LYS A 172 15.70 10.35 -10.42
N THR A 173 15.46 10.89 -9.22
CA THR A 173 15.52 10.12 -7.98
C THR A 173 14.46 9.03 -7.98
N GLY A 174 13.22 9.37 -8.35
CA GLY A 174 12.12 8.40 -8.48
C GLY A 174 12.45 7.26 -9.44
N LYS A 175 13.03 7.55 -10.62
CA LYS A 175 13.46 6.51 -11.56
C LYS A 175 14.52 5.58 -10.95
N LYS A 176 15.55 6.15 -10.32
CA LYS A 176 16.60 5.36 -9.66
C LYS A 176 16.02 4.47 -8.56
N ASP A 177 15.01 4.94 -7.85
CA ASP A 177 14.33 4.16 -6.82
C ASP A 177 13.52 3.01 -7.45
N LEU A 178 12.84 3.23 -8.58
CA LEU A 178 12.15 2.18 -9.33
C LEU A 178 13.11 1.11 -9.86
N GLU A 179 14.27 1.50 -10.38
CA GLU A 179 15.30 0.56 -10.86
C GLU A 179 15.84 -0.31 -9.71
N GLN A 180 16.11 0.29 -8.54
CA GLN A 180 16.51 -0.46 -7.34
C GLN A 180 15.41 -1.42 -6.87
N ILE A 181 14.14 -1.01 -6.92
CA ILE A 181 13.01 -1.89 -6.59
C ILE A 181 12.92 -3.05 -7.58
N LYS A 182 13.09 -2.80 -8.89
CA LYS A 182 13.09 -3.84 -9.94
C LYS A 182 14.19 -4.87 -9.70
N GLU A 183 15.41 -4.42 -9.42
CA GLU A 183 16.54 -5.30 -9.08
C GLU A 183 16.23 -6.13 -7.83
N ARG A 184 15.74 -5.50 -6.76
CA ARG A 184 15.41 -6.21 -5.51
C ARG A 184 14.32 -7.25 -5.70
N LEU A 185 13.26 -6.94 -6.45
CA LEU A 185 12.19 -7.88 -6.76
C LEU A 185 12.71 -9.08 -7.56
N SER A 186 13.63 -8.84 -8.50
CA SER A 186 14.26 -9.91 -9.30
C SER A 186 15.12 -10.83 -8.44
N SER A 187 15.88 -10.27 -7.49
CA SER A 187 16.63 -11.02 -6.47
C SER A 187 15.70 -11.89 -5.61
N LEU A 188 14.60 -11.31 -5.11
CA LEU A 188 13.64 -12.03 -4.27
C LEU A 188 12.99 -13.20 -4.99
N ILE A 189 12.66 -13.05 -6.28
CA ILE A 189 12.12 -14.15 -7.10
C ILE A 189 13.10 -15.32 -7.13
N GLY A 190 14.36 -15.07 -7.47
CA GLY A 190 15.39 -16.12 -7.48
C GLY A 190 15.62 -16.74 -6.11
N GLU A 191 15.67 -15.94 -5.05
CA GLU A 191 15.78 -16.40 -3.66
C GLU A 191 14.63 -17.34 -3.27
N TYR A 192 13.39 -17.02 -3.64
CA TYR A 192 12.21 -17.79 -3.26
C TYR A 192 12.00 -19.03 -4.13
N GLU A 193 12.31 -18.99 -5.42
CA GLU A 193 12.24 -20.18 -6.29
C GLU A 193 13.17 -21.28 -5.78
N MET A 194 14.40 -20.95 -5.38
CA MET A 194 15.34 -21.92 -4.77
C MET A 194 14.89 -22.49 -3.41
N LYS A 195 13.90 -21.88 -2.75
CA LYS A 195 13.39 -22.31 -1.43
C LYS A 195 12.12 -23.15 -1.54
N ILE A 196 11.45 -23.11 -2.68
CA ILE A 196 10.24 -23.86 -2.98
C ILE A 196 10.59 -25.23 -3.62
N ASP A 197 11.75 -25.31 -4.29
CA ASP A 197 12.34 -26.55 -4.82
C ASP A 197 12.87 -27.49 -3.71
#